data_AF-A0A1Z4RXN1-F1
#
_entry.id   AF-A0A1Z4RXN1-F1
#
_cell.length_a   1.000
_cell.length_b   1.000
_cell.length_c   1.000
_cell.angle_alpha   90.00
_cell.angle_beta   90.00
_cell.angle_gamma   90.00
#
_symmetry.space_group_name_H-M   'P 1'
#
loop_
_entity.id
_entity.type
_entity.pdbx_description
1 polymer ?
#
loop_
_entity_poly.entity_id
_entity_poly.type
_entity_poly.pdbx_seq_one_letter_code
_entity_poly.pdbx_strand_id
1 'polypeptide(L)'
;MSALPETLDRFNLMLAESVPKIASRLQLGLTHIEIERQVVSFTWTLPQDAFLLYQWHNGLSGKPGKLNLGEKLLRLKGKWHGELTGRENEVRTILENRLIMTKFLPLEYSLAGHRHLKLGRCQIDLLPIFILMEGKKTIYCMMRLEPNNPIIYCANGTKLPPMKVTESFLSTQPQFSRLSNFIAFLTAVFQQGIQSVTPSKGRCISGIDCELESTELEKLYQQYKS
;
A
#
# COMPACT_ATOMS: atom_id res chain seq x y z
N MET A 1 0.28 -23.72 -5.22
CA MET A 1 -0.97 -22.92 -5.26
C MET A 1 -0.70 -21.60 -4.55
N SER A 2 -1.09 -20.45 -5.10
CA SER A 2 -0.84 -19.18 -4.40
C SER A 2 -1.75 -19.09 -3.19
N ALA A 3 -1.17 -18.93 -2.00
CA ALA A 3 -1.91 -18.74 -0.75
C ALA A 3 -2.52 -17.33 -0.63
N LEU A 4 -2.52 -16.55 -1.72
CA LEU A 4 -2.87 -15.14 -1.71
C LEU A 4 -4.38 -14.91 -1.48
N PRO A 5 -5.31 -15.59 -2.20
CA PRO A 5 -6.75 -15.40 -1.94
C PRO A 5 -7.13 -15.68 -0.48
N GLU A 6 -6.69 -16.81 0.08
CA GLU A 6 -6.91 -17.16 1.49
C GLU A 6 -6.29 -16.14 2.46
N THR A 7 -5.17 -15.54 2.08
CA THR A 7 -4.52 -14.51 2.90
C THR A 7 -5.25 -13.18 2.83
N LEU A 8 -5.78 -12.80 1.67
CA LEU A 8 -6.63 -11.63 1.48
C LEU A 8 -7.97 -11.78 2.21
N ASP A 9 -8.56 -12.97 2.18
CA ASP A 9 -9.80 -13.26 2.91
C ASP A 9 -9.60 -13.17 4.43
N ARG A 10 -8.51 -13.77 4.95
CA ARG A 10 -8.12 -13.62 6.36
C ARG A 10 -7.88 -12.16 6.74
N PHE A 11 -7.23 -11.41 5.85
CA PHE A 11 -6.99 -10.00 6.08
C PHE A 11 -8.30 -9.20 6.14
N ASN A 12 -9.23 -9.47 5.23
CA ASN A 12 -10.55 -8.84 5.21
C ASN A 12 -11.36 -9.15 6.48
N LEU A 13 -11.38 -10.42 6.90
CA LEU A 13 -12.05 -10.84 8.14
C LEU A 13 -11.48 -10.09 9.35
N MET A 14 -10.15 -10.05 9.47
CA MET A 14 -9.48 -9.32 10.55
C MET A 14 -9.86 -7.83 10.52
N LEU A 15 -9.83 -7.18 9.35
CA LEU A 15 -10.24 -5.78 9.22
C LEU A 15 -11.70 -5.56 9.61
N ALA A 16 -12.61 -6.45 9.20
CA ALA A 16 -14.03 -6.33 9.49
C ALA A 16 -14.34 -6.48 10.98
N GLU A 17 -13.67 -7.43 11.64
CA GLU A 17 -13.87 -7.71 13.08
C GLU A 17 -13.20 -6.66 13.96
N SER A 18 -11.98 -6.26 13.60
CA SER A 18 -11.10 -5.53 14.51
C SER A 18 -11.10 -4.01 14.23
N VAL A 19 -11.29 -3.61 12.98
CA VAL A 19 -11.33 -2.20 12.53
C VAL A 19 -12.42 -1.96 11.46
N PRO A 20 -13.71 -2.14 11.80
CA PRO A 20 -14.81 -2.08 10.82
C PRO A 20 -14.90 -0.77 10.05
N LYS A 21 -14.40 0.34 10.63
CA LYS A 21 -14.30 1.64 9.95
C LYS A 21 -13.31 1.66 8.79
N ILE A 22 -12.27 0.84 8.83
CA ILE A 22 -11.30 0.67 7.73
C ILE A 22 -11.92 -0.25 6.68
N ALA A 23 -12.49 -1.39 7.11
CA ALA A 23 -13.16 -2.32 6.20
C ALA A 23 -14.26 -1.64 5.37
N SER A 24 -15.07 -0.76 5.99
CA SER A 24 -16.12 0.00 5.30
C SER A 24 -15.60 0.99 4.25
N ARG A 25 -14.30 1.26 4.23
CA ARG A 25 -13.65 2.15 3.25
C ARG A 25 -12.98 1.35 2.14
N LEU A 26 -12.93 0.02 2.16
CA LEU A 26 -12.36 -0.72 1.04
C LEU A 26 -13.25 -0.54 -0.21
N GLN A 27 -12.64 -0.18 -1.34
CA GLN A 27 -13.36 -0.08 -2.61
C GLN A 27 -13.72 -1.47 -3.11
N LEU A 28 -14.86 -1.59 -3.80
CA LEU A 28 -15.18 -2.83 -4.51
C LEU A 28 -14.03 -3.21 -5.46
N GLY A 29 -13.77 -4.51 -5.53
CA GLY A 29 -12.79 -5.06 -6.45
C GLY A 29 -13.20 -4.83 -7.91
N LEU A 30 -12.19 -4.75 -8.76
CA LEU A 30 -12.37 -4.64 -10.21
C LEU A 30 -12.61 -6.03 -10.82
N THR A 31 -13.37 -6.08 -11.90
CA THR A 31 -13.46 -7.27 -12.75
C THR A 31 -12.17 -7.47 -13.54
N HIS A 32 -11.93 -8.70 -14.01
CA HIS A 32 -10.79 -9.00 -14.87
C HIS A 32 -10.73 -8.08 -16.10
N ILE A 33 -11.87 -7.88 -16.76
CA ILE A 33 -12.00 -7.04 -17.96
C ILE A 33 -11.67 -5.57 -17.65
N GLU A 34 -12.09 -5.06 -16.50
CA GLU A 34 -11.76 -3.68 -16.08
C GLU A 34 -10.26 -3.50 -15.83
N ILE A 35 -9.60 -4.50 -15.24
CA ILE A 35 -8.15 -4.49 -15.04
C ILE A 35 -7.43 -4.53 -16.39
N GLU A 36 -7.78 -5.48 -17.27
CA GLU A 36 -7.19 -5.61 -18.61
C GLU A 36 -7.30 -4.33 -19.42
N ARG A 37 -8.47 -3.68 -19.41
CA ARG A 37 -8.67 -2.40 -20.10
C ARG A 37 -7.73 -1.30 -19.59
N GLN A 38 -7.42 -1.28 -18.30
CA GLN A 38 -6.51 -0.29 -17.73
C GLN A 38 -5.03 -0.59 -18.05
N VAL A 39 -4.66 -1.88 -18.16
CA VAL A 39 -3.27 -2.28 -18.40
C VAL A 39 -2.90 -2.51 -19.87
N VAL A 40 -3.88 -2.53 -20.79
CA VAL A 40 -3.67 -2.83 -22.23
C VAL A 40 -2.62 -1.94 -22.92
N SER A 41 -2.44 -0.71 -22.43
CA SER A 41 -1.47 0.25 -23.00
C SER A 41 -0.01 0.02 -22.56
N PHE A 42 0.24 -0.92 -21.65
CA PHE A 42 1.58 -1.20 -21.13
C PHE A 42 2.23 -2.38 -21.86
N THR A 43 3.57 -2.38 -21.91
CA THR A 43 4.36 -3.40 -22.61
C THR A 43 4.59 -4.68 -21.78
N TRP A 44 4.13 -4.69 -20.54
CA TRP A 44 4.27 -5.79 -19.58
C TRP A 44 2.91 -6.44 -19.32
N THR A 45 2.94 -7.67 -18.83
CA THR A 45 1.74 -8.37 -18.35
C THR A 45 1.61 -8.18 -16.86
N LEU A 46 0.41 -7.81 -16.38
CA LEU A 46 0.16 -7.67 -14.95
C LEU A 46 0.28 -9.06 -14.28
N PRO A 47 1.08 -9.23 -13.23
CA PRO A 47 1.19 -10.52 -12.52
C PRO A 47 -0.15 -10.96 -11.94
N GLN A 48 -0.39 -12.27 -11.85
CA GLN A 48 -1.62 -12.82 -11.28
C GLN A 48 -1.91 -12.32 -9.86
N ASP A 49 -0.86 -12.13 -9.05
CA ASP A 49 -1.00 -11.60 -7.69
C ASP A 49 -1.57 -10.18 -7.68
N ALA A 50 -1.21 -9.34 -8.66
CA ALA A 50 -1.79 -8.01 -8.81
C ALA A 50 -3.24 -8.09 -9.29
N PHE A 51 -3.58 -9.00 -10.21
CA PHE A 51 -4.99 -9.26 -10.55
C PHE A 51 -5.80 -9.61 -9.30
N LEU A 52 -5.35 -10.59 -8.52
CA LEU A 52 -6.03 -11.02 -7.30
C LEU A 52 -6.17 -9.88 -6.28
N LEU A 53 -5.14 -9.04 -6.11
CA LEU A 53 -5.19 -7.88 -5.23
C LEU A 53 -6.31 -6.89 -5.63
N TYR A 54 -6.36 -6.50 -6.90
CA TYR A 54 -7.32 -5.50 -7.37
C TYR A 54 -8.72 -6.08 -7.61
N GLN A 55 -8.85 -7.39 -7.83
CA GLN A 55 -10.14 -8.11 -7.82
C GLN A 55 -10.70 -8.27 -6.41
N TRP A 56 -9.84 -8.31 -5.39
CA TRP A 56 -10.25 -8.30 -3.98
C TRP A 56 -10.79 -6.93 -3.59
N HIS A 57 -9.94 -5.89 -3.62
CA HIS A 57 -10.35 -4.51 -3.37
C HIS A 57 -9.49 -3.52 -4.16
N ASN A 58 -10.13 -2.51 -4.75
CA ASN A 58 -9.44 -1.48 -5.53
C ASN A 58 -8.89 -0.33 -4.65
N GLY A 59 -8.17 -0.68 -3.59
CA GLY A 59 -7.63 0.29 -2.62
C GLY A 59 -8.67 0.85 -1.64
N LEU A 60 -8.33 1.95 -0.97
CA LEU A 60 -9.24 2.64 -0.06
C LEU A 60 -10.10 3.69 -0.78
N SER A 61 -11.37 3.78 -0.40
CA SER A 61 -12.38 4.74 -0.82
C SER A 61 -12.27 5.98 0.04
N GLY A 62 -11.73 7.04 -0.56
CA GLY A 62 -12.36 8.33 -0.48
C GLY A 62 -13.06 8.63 -1.79
N LYS A 63 -14.37 8.88 -1.76
CA LYS A 63 -14.92 9.81 -2.76
C LYS A 63 -13.98 11.03 -2.70
N PRO A 64 -13.23 11.36 -3.75
CA PRO A 64 -12.34 12.50 -3.69
C PRO A 64 -13.19 13.68 -3.25
N GLY A 65 -12.84 14.32 -2.13
CA GLY A 65 -13.44 15.60 -1.79
C GLY A 65 -13.42 16.47 -3.05
N LYS A 66 -14.51 17.17 -3.37
CA LYS A 66 -14.65 17.92 -4.64
C LYS A 66 -13.37 18.72 -4.90
N LEU A 67 -12.59 18.26 -5.86
CA LEU A 67 -11.30 18.87 -6.15
C LEU A 67 -11.54 20.21 -6.82
N ASN A 68 -10.95 21.25 -6.26
CA ASN A 68 -10.97 22.55 -6.90
C ASN A 68 -10.08 22.55 -8.15
N LEU A 69 -10.26 23.57 -8.99
CA LEU A 69 -9.55 23.70 -10.27
C LEU A 69 -8.02 23.73 -10.08
N GLY A 70 -7.53 24.30 -8.97
CA GLY A 70 -6.11 24.36 -8.62
C GLY A 70 -5.52 23.00 -8.29
N GLU A 71 -6.25 22.15 -7.58
CA GLU A 71 -5.87 20.76 -7.28
C GLU A 71 -5.85 19.91 -8.56
N LYS A 72 -6.81 20.12 -9.47
CA LYS A 72 -6.82 19.48 -10.80
C LYS A 72 -5.62 19.91 -11.65
N LEU A 73 -5.22 21.19 -11.59
CA LEU A 73 -4.07 21.72 -12.31
C LEU A 73 -2.73 21.27 -11.70
N LEU A 74 -2.64 21.12 -10.38
CA LEU A 74 -1.48 20.55 -9.69
C LEU A 74 -1.31 19.05 -9.97
N ARG A 75 -2.40 18.33 -10.20
CA ARG A 75 -2.40 16.92 -10.66
C ARG A 75 -1.80 16.77 -12.06
N LEU A 76 -2.12 17.67 -12.98
CA LEU A 76 -1.54 17.69 -14.34
C LEU A 76 -0.03 17.97 -14.37
N LYS A 77 0.53 18.61 -13.33
CA LYS A 77 1.96 18.97 -13.22
C LYS A 77 2.83 17.92 -12.50
N GLY A 78 2.44 16.65 -12.53
CA GLY A 78 3.32 15.56 -12.08
C GLY A 78 3.28 15.23 -10.59
N LYS A 79 2.21 15.61 -9.88
CA LYS A 79 2.00 15.19 -8.49
C LYS A 79 1.08 13.98 -8.43
N TRP A 80 1.68 12.82 -8.68
CA TRP A 80 1.09 11.50 -8.39
C TRP A 80 0.37 11.51 -7.01
N HIS A 81 0.92 12.18 -6.00
CA HIS A 81 0.44 12.27 -4.61
C HIS A 81 -0.88 13.00 -4.36
N GLY A 82 -1.39 13.76 -5.33
CA GLY A 82 -2.53 14.65 -5.14
C GLY A 82 -3.90 13.95 -5.03
N GLU A 83 -3.98 12.65 -5.35
CA GLU A 83 -5.26 11.93 -5.42
C GLU A 83 -5.66 11.20 -4.15
N LEU A 84 -4.72 11.01 -3.23
CA LEU A 84 -4.92 10.22 -2.01
C LEU A 84 -4.90 11.05 -0.73
N THR A 85 -5.10 12.36 -0.83
CA THR A 85 -5.24 13.22 0.35
C THR A 85 -6.57 12.92 1.05
N GLY A 86 -6.61 13.02 2.39
CA GLY A 86 -7.81 12.78 3.18
C GLY A 86 -7.71 11.55 4.08
N ARG A 87 -8.43 11.58 5.20
CA ARG A 87 -8.42 10.54 6.24
C ARG A 87 -9.09 9.25 5.77
N GLU A 88 -10.04 9.37 4.86
CA GLU A 88 -10.79 8.29 4.24
C GLU A 88 -9.90 7.34 3.42
N ASN A 89 -8.72 7.79 3.02
CA ASN A 89 -7.75 7.04 2.22
C ASN A 89 -6.59 6.46 3.04
N GLU A 90 -6.66 6.51 4.38
CA GLU A 90 -5.55 6.07 5.23
C GLU A 90 -5.99 5.29 6.47
N VAL A 91 -5.10 4.38 6.87
CA VAL A 91 -5.08 3.71 8.17
C VAL A 91 -4.01 4.37 9.03
N ARG A 92 -4.37 4.78 10.24
CA ARG A 92 -3.48 5.50 11.18
C ARG A 92 -2.99 4.56 12.27
N THR A 93 -1.72 4.24 12.22
CA THR A 93 -1.03 3.41 13.19
C THR A 93 -0.07 4.26 14.02
N ILE A 94 -0.13 4.18 15.34
CA ILE A 94 0.93 4.68 16.21
C ILE A 94 1.97 3.58 16.37
N LEU A 95 3.22 3.90 16.11
CA LEU A 95 4.37 3.09 16.47
C LEU A 95 5.14 3.83 17.56
N GLU A 96 4.97 3.40 18.81
CA GLU A 96 5.44 4.08 20.02
C GLU A 96 4.90 5.52 20.12
N ASN A 97 5.59 6.51 19.54
CA ASN A 97 5.15 7.91 19.49
C ASN A 97 5.14 8.48 18.06
N ARG A 98 5.22 7.60 17.05
CA ARG A 98 5.34 7.97 15.63
C ARG A 98 4.05 7.61 14.92
N LEU A 99 3.39 8.59 14.31
CA LEU A 99 2.21 8.35 13.51
C LEU A 99 2.62 7.87 12.12
N ILE A 100 2.21 6.65 11.78
CA ILE A 100 2.34 6.04 10.46
C ILE A 100 0.97 6.02 9.80
N MET A 101 0.87 6.58 8.60
CA MET A 101 -0.33 6.55 7.78
C MET A 101 -0.13 5.59 6.61
N THR A 102 -0.93 4.54 6.53
CA THR A 102 -0.88 3.52 5.48
C THR A 102 -2.00 3.72 4.48
N LYS A 103 -1.69 3.70 3.19
CA LYS A 103 -2.65 3.89 2.09
C LYS A 103 -2.59 2.73 1.11
N PHE A 104 -3.76 2.18 0.78
CA PHE A 104 -3.94 1.14 -0.23
C PHE A 104 -4.29 1.83 -1.54
N LEU A 105 -3.48 1.60 -2.57
CA LEU A 105 -3.58 2.37 -3.81
C LEU A 105 -4.59 1.71 -4.76
N PRO A 106 -5.55 2.47 -5.32
CA PRO A 106 -6.33 1.99 -6.47
C PRO A 106 -5.43 1.69 -7.67
N LEU A 107 -5.89 0.82 -8.58
CA LEU A 107 -5.11 0.42 -9.76
C LEU A 107 -4.70 1.62 -10.62
N GLU A 108 -5.63 2.51 -10.96
CA GLU A 108 -5.35 3.72 -11.74
C GLU A 108 -4.20 4.54 -11.14
N TYR A 109 -4.23 4.72 -9.82
CA TYR A 109 -3.21 5.44 -9.08
C TYR A 109 -1.86 4.71 -9.12
N SER A 110 -1.88 3.39 -8.99
CA SER A 110 -0.71 2.53 -9.05
C SER A 110 -0.04 2.62 -10.43
N LEU A 111 -0.84 2.62 -11.50
CA LEU A 111 -0.38 2.79 -12.89
C LEU A 111 0.20 4.19 -13.15
N ALA A 112 -0.40 5.24 -12.58
CA ALA A 112 0.19 6.58 -12.62
C ALA A 112 1.57 6.61 -11.93
N GLY A 113 1.72 5.92 -10.80
CA GLY A 113 2.99 5.74 -10.11
C GLY A 113 4.04 5.01 -10.94
N HIS A 114 3.64 3.93 -11.62
CA HIS A 114 4.50 3.22 -12.57
C HIS A 114 5.00 4.15 -13.68
N ARG A 115 4.10 4.92 -14.32
CA ARG A 115 4.50 5.90 -15.36
C ARG A 115 5.45 6.95 -14.80
N HIS A 116 5.21 7.41 -13.58
CA HIS A 116 6.11 8.35 -12.91
C HIS A 116 7.51 7.74 -12.76
N LEU A 117 7.63 6.49 -12.29
CA LEU A 117 8.92 5.78 -12.18
C LEU A 117 9.62 5.67 -13.53
N LYS A 118 8.88 5.35 -14.61
CA LYS A 118 9.44 5.31 -15.98
C LYS A 118 9.96 6.67 -16.44
N LEU A 119 9.26 7.77 -16.16
CA LEU A 119 9.70 9.12 -16.53
C LEU A 119 11.04 9.50 -15.91
N GLY A 120 11.34 9.02 -14.70
CA GLY A 120 12.67 9.19 -14.10
C GLY A 120 13.64 8.07 -14.41
N ARG A 121 13.39 7.28 -15.46
CA ARG A 121 14.31 6.28 -16.00
C ARG A 121 14.54 5.08 -15.09
N CYS A 122 13.56 4.71 -14.26
CA CYS A 122 13.55 3.41 -13.59
C CYS A 122 13.52 2.30 -14.65
N GLN A 123 14.58 1.48 -14.69
CA GLN A 123 14.71 0.41 -15.68
C GLN A 123 13.79 -0.77 -15.35
N ILE A 124 13.49 -0.96 -14.06
CA ILE A 124 12.66 -2.06 -13.57
C ILE A 124 11.19 -1.66 -13.66
N ASP A 125 10.35 -2.57 -14.11
CA ASP A 125 8.90 -2.41 -14.08
C ASP A 125 8.39 -2.64 -12.65
N LEU A 126 8.02 -1.53 -12.00
CA LEU A 126 7.52 -1.51 -10.63
C LEU A 126 6.11 -0.92 -10.61
N LEU A 127 5.24 -1.52 -9.81
CA LEU A 127 3.89 -1.05 -9.55
C LEU A 127 3.73 -0.72 -8.07
N PRO A 128 3.70 0.56 -7.69
CA PRO A 128 3.39 0.96 -6.33
C PRO A 128 2.00 0.48 -5.95
N ILE A 129 1.89 -0.27 -4.86
CA ILE A 129 0.63 -0.86 -4.38
C ILE A 129 0.21 -0.32 -3.01
N PHE A 130 1.18 0.13 -2.20
CA PHE A 130 0.93 0.75 -0.90
C PHE A 130 1.86 1.94 -0.65
N ILE A 131 1.39 2.90 0.14
CA ILE A 131 2.19 4.02 0.64
C ILE A 131 2.12 4.05 2.16
N LEU A 132 3.28 4.16 2.81
CA LEU A 132 3.41 4.49 4.23
C LEU A 132 3.91 5.92 4.37
N MET A 133 3.37 6.69 5.29
CA MET A 133 3.85 8.06 5.56
C MET A 133 4.15 8.21 7.05
N GLU A 134 5.32 8.73 7.36
CA GLU A 134 5.78 9.04 8.71
C GLU A 134 6.31 10.49 8.74
N GLY A 135 5.49 11.42 9.21
CA GLY A 135 5.81 12.85 9.15
C GLY A 135 6.07 13.32 7.71
N LYS A 136 7.32 13.69 7.40
CA LYS A 136 7.75 14.09 6.03
C LYS A 136 8.33 12.94 5.20
N LYS A 137 8.47 11.75 5.79
CA LYS A 137 8.95 10.56 5.08
C LYS A 137 7.76 9.87 4.44
N THR A 138 7.98 9.36 3.25
CA THR A 138 7.02 8.53 2.51
C THR A 138 7.74 7.24 2.18
N ILE A 139 7.12 6.08 2.24
CA ILE A 139 7.70 4.79 1.84
C ILE A 139 6.75 4.19 0.81
N TYR A 140 7.29 3.75 -0.31
CA TYR A 140 6.53 3.10 -1.37
C TYR A 140 6.76 1.61 -1.32
N CYS A 141 5.70 0.84 -1.04
CA CYS A 141 5.73 -0.58 -1.27
C CYS A 141 5.31 -0.85 -2.72
N MET A 142 6.24 -1.36 -3.50
CA MET A 142 6.15 -1.53 -4.94
C MET A 142 6.33 -2.99 -5.32
N MET A 143 5.41 -3.50 -6.12
CA MET A 143 5.48 -4.82 -6.71
C MET A 143 6.36 -4.81 -7.96
N ARG A 144 7.31 -5.74 -8.07
CA ARG A 144 8.00 -6.01 -9.33
C ARG A 144 7.03 -6.69 -10.30
N LEU A 145 6.89 -6.15 -11.50
CA LEU A 145 5.97 -6.65 -12.52
C LEU A 145 6.56 -7.83 -13.31
N GLU A 146 7.04 -8.85 -12.58
CA GLU A 146 7.49 -10.11 -13.17
C GLU A 146 6.39 -11.18 -13.06
N PRO A 147 6.15 -11.98 -14.12
CA PRO A 147 4.99 -12.87 -14.17
C PRO A 147 4.91 -13.94 -13.09
N ASN A 148 6.05 -14.45 -12.60
CA ASN A 148 6.09 -15.70 -11.85
C ASN A 148 6.29 -15.54 -10.34
N ASN A 149 6.95 -14.48 -9.86
CA ASN A 149 7.18 -14.24 -8.44
C ASN A 149 7.40 -12.73 -8.18
N PRO A 150 6.31 -11.96 -8.05
CA PRO A 150 6.44 -10.53 -7.82
C PRO A 150 6.99 -10.25 -6.41
N ILE A 151 8.24 -9.78 -6.35
CA ILE A 151 8.86 -9.27 -5.12
C ILE A 151 8.25 -7.91 -4.78
N ILE A 152 7.95 -7.69 -3.50
CA ILE A 152 7.47 -6.40 -2.99
C ILE A 152 8.63 -5.69 -2.30
N TYR A 153 8.97 -4.48 -2.75
CA TYR A 153 9.99 -3.62 -2.13
C TYR A 153 9.34 -2.43 -1.43
N CYS A 154 9.60 -2.22 -0.14
CA CYS A 154 9.15 -1.03 0.59
C CYS A 154 10.27 0.02 0.69
N ALA A 155 10.40 0.83 -0.35
CA ALA A 155 11.49 1.79 -0.48
C ALA A 155 11.16 3.13 0.18
N ASN A 156 12.05 3.61 1.05
CA ASN A 156 11.89 4.93 1.66
C ASN A 156 12.06 6.03 0.59
N GLY A 157 10.99 6.79 0.44
CA GLY A 157 10.70 7.83 -0.53
C GLY A 157 11.91 8.69 -0.80
N THR A 158 12.38 8.51 -2.01
CA THR A 158 13.33 9.38 -2.69
C THR A 158 12.72 10.79 -2.72
N LYS A 159 13.31 11.76 -2.02
CA LYS A 159 13.04 13.17 -2.29
C LYS A 159 13.48 13.46 -3.74
N LEU A 160 12.53 13.48 -4.68
CA LEU A 160 12.65 13.86 -6.10
C LEU A 160 13.47 12.89 -6.99
N PRO A 161 13.42 13.11 -8.33
CA PRO A 161 12.74 12.30 -9.34
C PRO A 161 13.32 10.87 -9.48
N PRO A 162 12.70 9.93 -10.21
CA PRO A 162 13.04 8.49 -10.21
C PRO A 162 14.45 8.09 -10.70
N MET A 163 15.35 9.05 -10.88
CA MET A 163 16.77 8.78 -11.00
C MET A 163 17.23 7.99 -9.76
N LYS A 164 17.75 6.78 -9.99
CA LYS A 164 18.40 5.88 -9.01
C LYS A 164 17.53 4.79 -8.36
N VAL A 165 16.29 4.55 -8.79
CA VAL A 165 15.66 3.26 -8.45
C VAL A 165 16.27 2.17 -9.33
N THR A 166 17.30 1.51 -8.79
CA THR A 166 18.05 0.41 -9.41
C THR A 166 17.85 -0.87 -8.61
N GLU A 167 18.21 -2.03 -9.18
CA GLU A 167 18.16 -3.30 -8.44
C GLU A 167 19.04 -3.25 -7.19
N SER A 168 20.24 -2.65 -7.29
CA SER A 168 21.15 -2.46 -6.16
C SER A 168 20.57 -1.56 -5.07
N PHE A 169 19.78 -0.54 -5.42
CA PHE A 169 19.08 0.26 -4.42
C PHE A 169 17.95 -0.53 -3.76
N LEU A 170 17.16 -1.25 -4.55
CA LEU A 170 16.03 -2.05 -4.05
C LEU A 170 16.49 -3.20 -3.16
N SER A 171 17.64 -3.83 -3.45
CA SER A 171 18.19 -4.93 -2.66
C SER A 171 18.60 -4.52 -1.24
N THR A 172 18.73 -3.22 -0.95
CA THR A 172 18.98 -2.72 0.40
C THR A 172 17.70 -2.29 1.13
N GLN A 173 16.55 -2.34 0.47
CA GLN A 173 15.27 -1.97 1.07
C GLN A 173 14.61 -3.17 1.73
N PRO A 174 13.69 -2.97 2.68
CA PRO A 174 12.79 -4.01 3.13
C PRO A 174 12.05 -4.65 1.95
N GLN A 175 12.02 -5.98 1.92
CA GLN A 175 11.45 -6.73 0.81
C GLN A 175 10.68 -7.95 1.30
N PHE A 176 9.68 -8.34 0.51
CA PHE A 176 8.89 -9.56 0.70
C PHE A 176 8.96 -10.36 -0.60
N SER A 177 9.27 -11.65 -0.50
CA SER A 177 9.43 -12.52 -1.67
C SER A 177 8.14 -12.70 -2.48
N ARG A 178 6.97 -12.49 -1.85
CA ARG A 178 5.64 -12.63 -2.44
C ARG A 178 4.65 -11.62 -1.86
N LEU A 179 3.60 -11.30 -2.63
CA LEU A 179 2.52 -10.47 -2.13
C LEU A 179 1.79 -11.11 -0.94
N SER A 180 1.58 -12.43 -0.94
CA SER A 180 0.94 -13.13 0.18
C SER A 180 1.66 -12.90 1.51
N ASN A 181 3.00 -12.85 1.47
CA ASN A 181 3.81 -12.69 2.67
C ASN A 181 3.71 -11.25 3.19
N PHE A 182 3.68 -10.27 2.27
CA PHE A 182 3.41 -8.89 2.60
C PHE A 182 2.02 -8.69 3.22
N ILE A 183 0.97 -9.29 2.64
CA ILE A 183 -0.39 -9.20 3.20
C ILE A 183 -0.46 -9.91 4.55
N ALA A 184 0.15 -11.09 4.71
CA ALA A 184 0.18 -11.78 5.99
C ALA A 184 0.90 -10.98 7.08
N PHE A 185 2.00 -10.30 6.72
CA PHE A 185 2.67 -9.34 7.59
C PHE A 185 1.72 -8.21 8.01
N LEU A 186 1.03 -7.57 7.05
CA LEU A 186 0.06 -6.52 7.37
C LEU A 186 -1.06 -7.04 8.27
N THR A 187 -1.60 -8.23 8.00
CA THR A 187 -2.62 -8.87 8.84
C THR A 187 -2.15 -9.00 10.28
N ALA A 188 -0.94 -9.54 10.49
CA ALA A 188 -0.37 -9.72 11.82
C ALA A 188 -0.10 -8.38 12.52
N VAL A 189 0.42 -7.39 11.79
CA VAL A 189 0.67 -6.03 12.28
C VAL A 189 -0.62 -5.39 12.76
N PHE A 190 -1.69 -5.43 11.97
CA PHE A 190 -2.97 -4.86 12.40
C PHE A 190 -3.61 -5.65 13.53
N GLN A 191 -3.52 -6.98 13.52
CA GLN A 191 -4.07 -7.81 14.59
C GLN A 191 -3.40 -7.53 15.94
N GLN A 192 -2.07 -7.51 16.00
CA GLN A 192 -1.33 -7.16 17.22
C GLN A 192 -1.59 -5.71 17.64
N GLY A 193 -1.58 -4.81 16.66
CA GLY A 193 -1.76 -3.39 16.93
C GLY A 193 -3.15 -3.03 17.47
N ILE A 194 -4.18 -3.83 17.15
CA ILE A 194 -5.52 -3.63 17.69
C ILE A 194 -5.65 -4.23 19.10
N GLN A 195 -5.01 -5.37 19.36
CA GLN A 195 -4.97 -5.97 20.71
C GLN A 195 -4.28 -5.05 21.72
N SER A 196 -3.23 -4.32 21.33
CA SER A 196 -2.57 -3.34 22.19
C SER A 196 -3.45 -2.12 22.56
N VAL A 197 -4.41 -1.75 21.71
CA VAL A 197 -5.29 -0.57 21.92
C VAL A 197 -6.43 -0.84 22.91
N THR A 198 -6.56 -2.08 23.40
CA THR A 198 -7.50 -2.43 24.48
C THR A 198 -7.29 -1.47 25.66
N PRO A 199 -8.34 -0.82 26.20
CA PRO A 199 -8.23 0.51 26.78
C PRO A 199 -7.43 0.55 28.07
N SER A 200 -6.11 0.76 27.97
CA SER A 200 -5.33 1.31 29.07
C SER A 200 -5.63 2.80 29.17
N LYS A 201 -6.25 3.19 30.29
CA LYS A 201 -6.67 4.56 30.64
C LYS A 201 -5.64 5.62 30.20
N GLY A 202 -6.04 6.53 29.29
CA GLY A 202 -5.49 7.89 29.28
C GLY A 202 -4.99 8.48 27.96
N ARG A 203 -4.75 7.72 26.90
CA ARG A 203 -4.33 8.27 25.59
C ARG A 203 -5.42 8.11 24.53
N CYS A 204 -6.45 8.94 24.60
CA CYS A 204 -7.44 9.03 23.53
C CYS A 204 -6.95 10.05 22.48
N ILE A 205 -5.97 9.68 21.65
CA ILE A 205 -5.69 10.44 20.43
C ILE A 205 -6.82 10.10 19.45
N SER A 206 -7.69 11.07 19.18
CA SER A 206 -8.85 10.85 18.33
C SER A 206 -8.41 10.46 16.92
N GLY A 207 -8.84 9.27 16.48
CA GLY A 207 -8.64 8.79 15.12
C GLY A 207 -7.36 8.02 14.82
N ILE A 208 -6.77 7.39 15.84
CA ILE A 208 -5.84 6.28 15.67
C ILE A 208 -6.64 4.99 15.50
N ASP A 209 -6.18 4.13 14.59
CA ASP A 209 -6.79 2.84 14.30
C ASP A 209 -6.04 1.67 14.97
N CYS A 210 -4.70 1.78 15.12
CA CYS A 210 -3.85 0.74 15.73
C CYS A 210 -2.67 1.36 16.51
N GLU A 211 -2.16 0.69 17.54
CA GLU A 211 -0.94 1.08 18.30
C GLU A 211 0.00 -0.12 18.41
N LEU A 212 1.28 0.08 18.12
CA LEU A 212 2.28 -0.97 18.02
C LEU A 212 3.56 -0.60 18.76
N GLU A 213 4.26 -1.64 19.22
CA GLU A 213 5.63 -1.52 19.73
C GLU A 213 6.66 -1.86 18.64
N SER A 214 7.82 -1.20 18.68
CA SER A 214 8.88 -1.40 17.68
C SER A 214 9.47 -2.81 17.71
N THR A 215 9.60 -3.40 18.91
CA THR A 215 10.18 -4.74 19.06
C THR A 215 9.28 -5.83 18.46
N GLU A 216 7.97 -5.66 18.53
CA GLU A 216 6.99 -6.57 17.94
C GLU A 216 6.97 -6.44 16.42
N LEU A 217 7.01 -5.21 15.90
CA LEU A 217 7.06 -4.96 14.46
C LEU A 217 8.27 -5.62 13.80
N GLU A 218 9.45 -5.53 14.43
CA GLU A 218 10.66 -6.18 13.93
C GLU A 218 10.53 -7.71 13.92
N LYS A 219 9.99 -8.31 15.00
CA LYS A 219 9.73 -9.76 15.04
C LYS A 219 8.81 -10.21 13.92
N LEU A 220 7.71 -9.49 13.70
CA LEU A 220 6.78 -9.76 12.62
C LEU A 220 7.47 -9.63 11.25
N TYR A 221 8.27 -8.58 11.04
CA TYR A 221 8.99 -8.41 9.77
C TYR A 221 9.93 -9.59 9.50
N GLN A 222 10.71 -10.03 10.49
CA GLN A 222 11.61 -11.18 10.34
C GLN A 222 10.85 -12.49 10.03
N GLN A 223 9.65 -12.67 10.60
CA GLN A 223 8.80 -13.82 10.36
C GLN A 223 8.26 -13.89 8.92
N TYR A 224 7.93 -12.74 8.33
CA TYR A 224 7.19 -12.68 7.06
C TYR A 224 8.01 -12.20 5.85
N LYS A 225 9.24 -11.70 6.02
CA LYS A 225 10.07 -11.23 4.89
C LYS A 225 10.47 -12.32 3.88
N SER A 226 10.50 -13.58 4.31
CA SER A 226 11.03 -14.73 3.53
C SER A 226 10.02 -15.28 2.55
#